data_AF-S4R9W4-F1
#
_entry.id   AF-S4R9W4-F1
#
_cell.length_a   1.000
_cell.length_b   1.000
_cell.length_c   1.000
_cell.angle_alpha   90.00
_cell.angle_beta   90.00
_cell.angle_gamma   90.00
#
_symmetry.space_group_name_H-M   'P 1'
#
loop_
_entity.id
_entity.type
_entity.pdbx_description
1 polymer ?
#
loop_
_entity_poly.entity_id
_entity_poly.type
_entity_poly.pdbx_seq_one_letter_code
_entity_poly.pdbx_strand_id
1 'polypeptide(L)'
;METESSRPSQGVVPSLCPHSAVSRRARFVNLRNIETGHEFRDTLHLQGNKPVSCMGGICKGSIMSPEELTCPSRASPKPRAELLEEAQKFITQYYSSIKRQDSDAHTERLTEVARAVEESGTYSLTDTELIYGAKTAWRNAARCIGRIQWSKLQLFDARHCNTASDMFTYICNHIKYATNRGNIRSAITVFRQRMDGQHDFRVWNSQLISYAGYRQPDGSVLGDPAYVEFTELCVELGWQPPRTRFDVLPMVLQGNGEPELFVLPPELVLEVPIRHPKYDWFVDMGLRWYAVPAVANMALEVGGLEFTACPFNGWYMGTEIGLRDFCDTGRLNVIQDVGKRLGLDTGNVTSLWKDQAAVEINIAVLHSYQSDKVTIVDHHTAAESFLKHMENEYQARGGCPADWVWIVPPMSSSLTPAFHQEMLNYTLSPSFLYQPAPWKTWKSANKKKVISFKKLAEAVKFSAKLMGQAMARRVKATVLYATETGKSQAYAKTLCEIFLHAFDAKFYKKVVFLLKPLNACLMFSVFGLGSRAYPHFAAFGHAVDALLGDLGGERILRIGEGDELGGQEEAFRTWARRVFQAACDVFCVGDDVNMDKVANSLVRSERAWRPDRYRLVPASE
;
A
#
# COMPACT_ATOMS: atom_id res chain seq x y z
N MET A 1 1.95 82.24 -5.18
CA MET A 1 2.99 81.81 -6.15
C MET A 1 3.40 80.42 -5.71
N GLU A 2 2.72 79.44 -6.27
CA GLU A 2 2.97 78.02 -6.05
C GLU A 2 4.23 77.62 -6.84
N THR A 3 5.16 76.93 -6.18
CA THR A 3 6.24 76.21 -6.85
C THR A 3 6.00 74.72 -6.69
N GLU A 4 5.82 74.06 -7.83
CA GLU A 4 5.72 72.61 -8.00
C GLU A 4 6.90 71.91 -7.33
N SER A 5 6.61 70.86 -6.54
CA SER A 5 7.59 69.85 -6.20
C SER A 5 7.11 68.49 -6.72
N SER A 6 8.00 67.91 -7.51
CA SER A 6 7.91 66.69 -8.29
C SER A 6 7.58 65.45 -7.44
N ARG A 7 6.58 64.67 -7.87
CA ARG A 7 6.40 63.27 -7.42
C ARG A 7 7.59 62.43 -7.93
N PRO A 8 8.22 61.59 -7.09
CA PRO A 8 9.19 60.62 -7.58
C PRO A 8 8.46 59.56 -8.40
N SER A 9 9.06 59.23 -9.53
CA SER A 9 8.67 58.13 -10.41
C SER A 9 8.62 56.83 -9.61
N GLN A 10 7.48 56.12 -9.71
CA GLN A 10 7.37 54.75 -9.23
C GLN A 10 8.34 53.89 -10.04
N GLY A 11 9.51 53.63 -9.46
CA GLY A 11 10.43 52.62 -9.97
C GLY A 11 9.72 51.27 -9.98
N VAL A 12 9.62 50.67 -11.15
CA VAL A 12 9.19 49.28 -11.31
C VAL A 12 10.16 48.41 -10.51
N VAL A 13 9.71 47.87 -9.39
CA VAL A 13 10.46 46.84 -8.64
C VAL A 13 10.64 45.67 -9.60
N PRO A 14 11.88 45.24 -9.90
CA PRO A 14 12.10 44.09 -10.77
C PRO A 14 11.42 42.86 -10.15
N SER A 15 10.67 42.13 -10.96
CA SER A 15 10.11 40.84 -10.56
C SER A 15 11.23 39.92 -10.07
N LEU A 16 11.30 39.71 -8.75
CA LEU A 16 12.18 38.75 -8.08
C LEU A 16 11.79 37.29 -8.36
N CYS A 17 10.73 37.05 -9.14
CA CYS A 17 10.34 35.69 -9.51
C CYS A 17 11.39 35.12 -10.50
N PRO A 18 12.13 34.05 -10.13
CA PRO A 18 13.09 33.41 -11.02
C PRO A 18 12.43 32.74 -12.24
N HIS A 19 11.09 32.70 -12.29
CA HIS A 19 10.30 32.20 -13.41
C HIS A 19 9.74 33.31 -14.34
N SER A 20 9.98 34.59 -14.06
CA SER A 20 9.50 35.66 -14.95
C SER A 20 10.32 35.72 -16.24
N ALA A 21 9.63 35.77 -17.39
CA ALA A 21 10.23 35.77 -18.72
C ALA A 21 11.13 36.99 -19.04
N VAL A 22 11.13 38.01 -18.17
CA VAL A 22 11.84 39.29 -18.37
C VAL A 22 13.17 39.34 -17.62
N SER A 23 13.44 38.41 -16.71
CA SER A 23 14.73 38.29 -16.01
C SER A 23 15.55 37.17 -16.65
N ARG A 24 16.83 37.43 -16.96
CA ARG A 24 17.78 36.34 -17.30
C ARG A 24 17.70 35.32 -16.16
N ARG A 25 17.17 34.11 -16.43
CA ARG A 25 17.06 33.04 -15.40
C ARG A 25 18.38 33.00 -14.63
N ALA A 26 18.32 33.26 -13.33
CA ALA A 26 19.52 33.31 -12.51
C ALA A 26 20.27 31.99 -12.67
N ARG A 27 21.61 32.04 -12.82
CA ARG A 27 22.43 30.82 -12.99
C ARG A 27 22.30 29.85 -11.80
N PHE A 28 21.84 30.36 -10.67
CA PHE A 28 21.55 29.62 -9.47
C PHE A 28 20.58 30.43 -8.59
N VAL A 29 19.92 29.76 -7.65
CA VAL A 29 19.13 30.37 -6.58
C VAL A 29 19.74 29.98 -5.23
N ASN A 30 20.02 30.95 -4.37
CA ASN A 30 20.45 30.67 -2.99
C ASN A 30 19.22 30.43 -2.12
N LEU A 31 19.25 29.37 -1.33
CA LEU A 31 18.22 29.02 -0.35
C LEU A 31 18.86 28.88 1.00
N ARG A 32 18.24 29.42 2.04
CA ARG A 32 18.78 29.42 3.38
C ARG A 32 17.90 28.61 4.33
N ASN A 33 18.54 27.86 5.22
CA ASN A 33 17.91 27.37 6.43
C ASN A 33 17.98 28.47 7.50
N ILE A 34 16.84 28.96 7.94
CA ILE A 34 16.75 30.14 8.83
C ILE A 34 17.26 29.81 10.24
N GLU A 35 17.06 28.58 10.70
CA GLU A 35 17.46 28.13 12.03
C GLU A 35 18.97 27.87 12.14
N THR A 36 19.55 27.14 11.17
CA THR A 36 20.96 26.74 11.20
C THR A 36 21.89 27.70 10.47
N GLY A 37 21.35 28.59 9.63
CA GLY A 37 22.12 29.46 8.74
C GLY A 37 22.75 28.75 7.55
N HIS A 38 22.55 27.44 7.39
CA HIS A 38 23.07 26.67 6.26
C HIS A 38 22.49 27.15 4.93
N GLU A 39 23.32 27.24 3.88
CA GLU A 39 22.91 27.72 2.56
C GLU A 39 23.05 26.62 1.49
N PHE A 40 22.05 26.51 0.63
CA PHE A 40 22.07 25.71 -0.58
C PHE A 40 22.12 26.61 -1.81
N ARG A 41 22.78 26.14 -2.86
CA ARG A 41 22.84 26.80 -4.17
C ARG A 41 22.19 25.90 -5.20
N ASP A 42 20.96 26.23 -5.60
CA ASP A 42 20.18 25.45 -6.56
C ASP A 42 20.53 25.83 -7.99
N THR A 43 21.08 24.87 -8.74
CA THR A 43 21.32 24.95 -10.19
C THR A 43 20.41 24.02 -10.97
N LEU A 44 19.80 23.02 -10.32
CA LEU A 44 18.98 22.01 -10.95
C LEU A 44 17.66 22.58 -11.53
N HIS A 45 17.11 23.65 -10.96
CA HIS A 45 15.90 24.30 -11.48
C HIS A 45 16.02 24.76 -12.94
N LEU A 46 17.25 24.94 -13.46
CA LEU A 46 17.49 25.26 -14.87
C LEU A 46 17.09 24.12 -15.82
N GLN A 47 17.03 22.88 -15.33
CA GLN A 47 16.53 21.71 -16.04
C GLN A 47 14.99 21.58 -15.97
N GLY A 48 14.30 22.50 -15.30
CA GLY A 48 12.85 22.53 -15.22
C GLY A 48 12.22 22.78 -16.59
N ASN A 49 11.47 21.78 -17.09
CA ASN A 49 10.93 21.78 -18.46
C ASN A 49 9.52 22.39 -18.56
N LYS A 50 8.80 22.58 -17.46
CA LYS A 50 7.42 23.09 -17.47
C LYS A 50 7.34 24.52 -16.93
N PRO A 51 6.58 25.43 -17.58
CA PRO A 51 6.30 26.73 -17.02
C PRO A 51 5.55 26.56 -15.69
N VAL A 52 6.06 27.20 -14.64
CA VAL A 52 5.38 27.26 -13.33
C VAL A 52 4.17 28.18 -13.48
N SER A 53 3.02 27.81 -12.92
CA SER A 53 1.76 28.59 -13.06
C SER A 53 1.79 29.97 -12.38
N CYS A 54 2.82 30.23 -11.58
CA CYS A 54 3.12 31.56 -11.03
C CYS A 54 3.54 32.51 -12.16
N MET A 55 2.71 33.52 -12.45
CA MET A 55 2.94 34.51 -13.52
C MET A 55 2.63 35.92 -13.05
N GLY A 56 3.33 36.92 -13.60
CA GLY A 56 2.90 38.33 -13.55
C GLY A 56 2.64 38.91 -12.15
N GLY A 57 3.47 38.55 -11.15
CA GLY A 57 3.29 39.02 -9.76
C GLY A 57 2.33 38.18 -8.91
N ILE A 58 1.79 37.08 -9.44
CA ILE A 58 0.89 36.17 -8.72
C ILE A 58 1.62 34.87 -8.39
N CYS A 59 1.63 34.49 -7.11
CA CYS A 59 2.05 33.16 -6.65
C CYS A 59 0.84 32.24 -6.55
N LYS A 60 0.91 31.07 -7.20
CA LYS A 60 -0.12 30.02 -7.15
C LYS A 60 0.33 28.78 -6.35
N GLY A 61 1.36 28.91 -5.52
CA GLY A 61 1.97 27.80 -4.78
C GLY A 61 1.04 27.06 -3.82
N SER A 62 -0.08 27.66 -3.42
CA SER A 62 -1.09 27.04 -2.55
C SER A 62 -2.18 26.26 -3.30
N ILE A 63 -2.18 26.24 -4.64
CA ILE A 63 -3.18 25.49 -5.41
C ILE A 63 -2.89 23.98 -5.31
N MET A 64 -3.88 23.22 -4.85
CA MET A 64 -3.72 21.78 -4.62
C MET A 64 -3.53 20.96 -5.89
N SER A 65 -4.16 21.32 -7.00
CA SER A 65 -4.04 20.56 -8.27
C SER A 65 -3.83 21.53 -9.43
N PRO A 66 -2.61 22.10 -9.55
CA PRO A 66 -2.32 23.06 -10.61
C PRO A 66 -2.18 22.34 -11.96
N GLU A 67 -2.41 23.07 -13.04
CA GLU A 67 -2.39 22.52 -14.40
C GLU A 67 -1.02 21.92 -14.78
N GLU A 68 0.10 22.50 -14.33
CA GLU A 68 1.44 21.98 -14.65
C GLU A 68 1.73 20.59 -14.05
N LEU A 69 1.05 20.24 -12.95
CA LEU A 69 1.14 18.93 -12.30
C LEU A 69 0.04 17.98 -12.78
N THR A 70 -0.75 18.36 -13.79
CA THR A 70 -1.81 17.53 -14.36
C THR A 70 -1.37 16.97 -15.71
N CYS A 71 -1.49 15.65 -15.88
CA CYS A 71 -1.27 14.98 -17.14
C CYS A 71 -2.35 15.44 -18.14
N PRO A 72 -1.97 15.96 -19.32
CA PRO A 72 -2.93 16.42 -20.29
C PRO A 72 -3.83 15.26 -20.75
N SER A 73 -5.12 15.55 -20.90
CA SER A 73 -6.02 14.65 -21.62
C SER A 73 -5.70 14.76 -23.10
N ARG A 74 -5.36 13.64 -23.75
CA ARG A 74 -5.02 13.60 -25.17
C ARG A 74 -6.11 12.88 -25.93
N ALA A 75 -6.63 13.49 -26.99
CA ALA A 75 -7.57 12.86 -27.93
C ALA A 75 -6.85 12.16 -29.10
N SER A 76 -5.55 12.43 -29.25
CA SER A 76 -4.68 11.87 -30.28
C SER A 76 -3.28 11.60 -29.71
N PRO A 77 -2.47 10.75 -30.38
CA PRO A 77 -1.08 10.53 -29.99
C PRO A 77 -0.27 11.83 -29.87
N LYS A 78 0.78 11.80 -29.04
CA LYS A 78 1.73 12.92 -28.93
C LYS A 78 2.41 13.17 -30.29
N PRO A 79 2.60 14.43 -30.71
CA PRO A 79 3.34 14.75 -31.93
C PRO A 79 4.74 14.13 -31.93
N ARG A 80 5.14 13.54 -33.07
CA ARG A 80 6.43 12.81 -33.18
C ARG A 80 7.64 13.66 -32.81
N ALA A 81 7.67 14.93 -33.23
CA ALA A 81 8.78 15.84 -32.92
C ALA A 81 8.92 16.11 -31.41
N GLU A 82 7.79 16.36 -30.72
CA GLU A 82 7.75 16.53 -29.25
C GLU A 82 8.21 15.24 -28.55
N LEU A 83 7.71 14.08 -28.99
CA LEU A 83 8.08 12.79 -28.42
C LEU A 83 9.57 12.47 -28.60
N LEU A 84 10.14 12.72 -29.78
CA LEU A 84 11.56 12.50 -30.06
C LEU A 84 12.46 13.38 -29.18
N GLU A 85 12.11 14.65 -29.00
CA GLU A 85 12.86 15.56 -28.15
C GLU A 85 12.86 15.09 -26.68
N GLU A 86 11.70 14.70 -26.15
CA GLU A 86 11.57 14.22 -24.77
C GLU A 86 12.26 12.85 -24.58
N ALA A 87 12.14 11.96 -25.56
CA ALA A 87 12.80 10.66 -25.55
C ALA A 87 14.33 10.81 -25.58
N GLN A 88 14.87 11.68 -26.44
CA GLN A 88 16.32 11.94 -26.50
C GLN A 88 16.85 12.47 -25.17
N LYS A 89 16.13 13.41 -24.54
CA LYS A 89 16.50 13.96 -23.21
C LYS A 89 16.53 12.85 -22.16
N PHE A 90 15.50 12.01 -22.10
CA PHE A 90 15.42 10.92 -21.13
C PHE A 90 16.49 9.83 -21.35
N ILE A 91 16.70 9.40 -22.60
CA ILE A 91 17.72 8.38 -22.92
C ILE A 91 19.11 8.93 -22.58
N THR A 92 19.41 10.18 -22.92
CA THR A 92 20.67 10.83 -22.51
C THR A 92 20.81 10.87 -21.00
N GLN A 93 19.75 11.24 -20.27
CA GLN A 93 19.73 11.26 -18.81
C GLN A 93 20.01 9.85 -18.22
N TYR A 94 19.38 8.81 -18.76
CA TYR A 94 19.60 7.42 -18.36
C TYR A 94 21.05 6.99 -18.59
N TYR A 95 21.59 7.18 -19.80
CA TYR A 95 22.96 6.78 -20.12
C TYR A 95 24.02 7.57 -19.33
N SER A 96 23.75 8.86 -19.03
CA SER A 96 24.57 9.66 -18.14
C SER A 96 24.63 9.06 -16.73
N SER A 97 23.48 8.61 -16.21
CA SER A 97 23.40 8.02 -14.85
C SER A 97 24.21 6.73 -14.68
N ILE A 98 24.37 5.94 -15.74
CA ILE A 98 25.19 4.73 -15.77
C ILE A 98 26.61 4.97 -16.30
N LYS A 99 27.04 6.24 -16.45
CA LYS A 99 28.37 6.65 -16.95
C LYS A 99 28.70 6.08 -18.34
N ARG A 100 27.69 6.00 -19.22
CA ARG A 100 27.80 5.51 -20.61
C ARG A 100 27.24 6.51 -21.63
N GLN A 101 27.10 7.78 -21.25
CA GLN A 101 26.78 8.83 -22.21
C GLN A 101 27.84 8.84 -23.33
N ASP A 102 27.40 9.13 -24.55
CA ASP A 102 28.22 9.19 -25.78
C ASP A 102 28.94 7.88 -26.15
N SER A 103 28.56 6.75 -25.54
CA SER A 103 29.03 5.41 -25.95
C SER A 103 28.28 4.90 -27.19
N ASP A 104 28.82 3.90 -27.88
CA ASP A 104 28.17 3.28 -29.04
C ASP A 104 26.75 2.77 -28.70
N ALA A 105 26.57 2.15 -27.53
CA ALA A 105 25.27 1.69 -27.07
C ALA A 105 24.28 2.84 -26.78
N HIS A 106 24.77 4.04 -26.45
CA HIS A 106 23.92 5.24 -26.30
C HIS A 106 23.43 5.71 -27.66
N THR A 107 24.35 5.84 -28.62
CA THR A 107 24.04 6.26 -30.00
C THR A 107 23.11 5.27 -30.70
N GLU A 108 23.35 3.97 -30.55
CA GLU A 108 22.50 2.91 -31.09
C GLU A 108 21.09 2.98 -30.50
N ARG A 109 20.96 3.15 -29.18
CA ARG A 109 19.65 3.27 -28.53
C ARG A 109 18.89 4.52 -28.96
N LEU A 110 19.56 5.66 -29.12
CA LEU A 110 18.93 6.87 -29.68
C LEU A 110 18.41 6.63 -31.10
N THR A 111 19.19 5.94 -31.93
CA THR A 111 18.80 5.60 -33.31
C THR A 111 17.63 4.63 -33.34
N GLU A 112 17.64 3.61 -32.47
CA GLU A 112 16.55 2.64 -32.31
C GLU A 112 15.24 3.32 -31.90
N VAL A 113 15.29 4.21 -30.90
CA VAL A 113 14.13 4.98 -30.43
C VAL A 113 13.60 5.89 -31.54
N ALA A 114 14.49 6.60 -32.26
CA ALA A 114 14.08 7.47 -33.35
C ALA A 114 13.34 6.70 -34.45
N ARG A 115 13.92 5.57 -34.88
CA ARG A 115 13.32 4.67 -35.87
C ARG A 115 11.97 4.12 -35.41
N ALA A 116 11.86 3.69 -34.15
CA ALA A 116 10.59 3.18 -33.61
C ALA A 116 9.48 4.24 -33.64
N VAL A 117 9.79 5.50 -33.29
CA VAL A 117 8.83 6.62 -33.34
C VAL A 117 8.41 6.94 -34.78
N GLU A 118 9.33 6.88 -35.74
CA GLU A 118 9.02 7.08 -37.15
C GLU A 118 8.11 5.99 -37.73
N GLU A 119 8.43 4.73 -37.44
CA GLU A 119 7.73 3.54 -37.95
C GLU A 119 6.35 3.37 -37.28
N SER A 120 6.28 3.48 -35.95
CA SER A 120 5.09 3.11 -35.16
C SER A 120 4.37 4.29 -34.50
N GLY A 121 4.92 5.49 -34.56
CA GLY A 121 4.39 6.68 -33.88
C GLY A 121 4.70 6.75 -32.38
N THR A 122 5.37 5.75 -31.81
CA THR A 122 5.81 5.74 -30.41
C THR A 122 7.06 4.86 -30.23
N TYR A 123 7.52 4.67 -29.00
CA TYR A 123 8.59 3.73 -28.67
C TYR A 123 8.29 3.00 -27.36
N SER A 124 9.08 1.97 -27.05
CA SER A 124 9.01 1.24 -25.78
C SER A 124 10.29 1.38 -25.00
N LEU A 125 10.17 1.61 -23.70
CA LEU A 125 11.29 1.58 -22.76
C LEU A 125 11.82 0.16 -22.59
N THR A 126 13.11 0.02 -22.33
CA THR A 126 13.66 -1.22 -21.77
C THR A 126 13.27 -1.36 -20.29
N ASP A 127 13.45 -2.55 -19.71
CA ASP A 127 13.15 -2.78 -18.30
C ASP A 127 14.00 -1.90 -17.37
N THR A 128 15.28 -1.73 -17.71
CA THR A 128 16.21 -0.89 -16.95
C THR A 128 15.87 0.60 -17.06
N GLU A 129 15.45 1.05 -18.24
CA GLU A 129 14.96 2.41 -18.46
C GLU A 129 13.67 2.65 -17.67
N LEU A 130 12.73 1.71 -17.65
CA LEU A 130 11.48 1.86 -16.92
C LEU A 130 11.71 1.91 -15.40
N ILE A 131 12.58 1.05 -14.86
CA ILE A 131 12.99 1.06 -13.45
C ILE A 131 13.64 2.41 -13.09
N TYR A 132 14.56 2.89 -13.94
CA TYR A 132 15.20 4.19 -13.76
C TYR A 132 14.16 5.33 -13.81
N GLY A 133 13.24 5.28 -14.76
CA GLY A 133 12.19 6.27 -14.94
C GLY A 133 11.27 6.40 -13.73
N ALA A 134 10.75 5.27 -13.23
CA ALA A 134 9.88 5.25 -12.06
C ALA A 134 10.58 5.74 -10.78
N LYS A 135 11.82 5.31 -10.53
CA LYS A 135 12.61 5.77 -9.38
C LYS A 135 12.93 7.26 -9.46
N THR A 136 13.26 7.75 -10.65
CA THR A 136 13.58 9.16 -10.87
C THR A 136 12.33 10.03 -10.76
N ALA A 137 11.16 9.56 -11.21
CA ALA A 137 9.89 10.24 -11.00
C ALA A 137 9.58 10.42 -9.51
N TRP A 138 9.82 9.39 -8.68
CA TRP A 138 9.70 9.51 -7.23
C TRP A 138 10.72 10.50 -6.64
N ARG A 139 11.99 10.42 -7.06
CA ARG A 139 13.04 11.38 -6.67
C ARG A 139 12.69 12.84 -7.00
N ASN A 140 11.93 13.05 -8.08
CA ASN A 140 11.49 14.36 -8.56
C ASN A 140 10.16 14.83 -7.93
N ALA A 141 9.47 14.00 -7.14
CA ALA A 141 8.16 14.32 -6.59
C ALA A 141 8.25 15.37 -5.46
N ALA A 142 8.09 16.65 -5.82
CA ALA A 142 8.28 17.80 -4.92
C ALA A 142 7.41 17.77 -3.66
N ARG A 143 6.28 17.07 -3.69
CA ARG A 143 5.32 16.92 -2.58
C ARG A 143 5.56 15.69 -1.69
N CYS A 144 6.61 14.92 -1.94
CA CYS A 144 6.90 13.70 -1.18
C CYS A 144 8.03 13.94 -0.17
N ILE A 145 7.71 13.82 1.12
CA ILE A 145 8.68 13.93 2.22
C ILE A 145 9.57 12.68 2.34
N GLY A 146 9.06 11.49 1.98
CA GLY A 146 9.74 10.19 2.11
C GLY A 146 10.81 9.90 1.04
N ARG A 147 11.31 10.91 0.32
CA ARG A 147 12.17 10.72 -0.87
C ARG A 147 13.56 10.17 -0.57
N ILE A 148 14.02 10.12 0.68
CA ILE A 148 15.29 9.45 1.00
C ILE A 148 15.31 7.97 0.56
N GLN A 149 14.14 7.35 0.39
CA GLN A 149 13.97 5.97 -0.02
C GLN A 149 13.88 5.76 -1.54
N TRP A 150 14.01 6.82 -2.35
CA TRP A 150 13.68 6.82 -3.79
C TRP A 150 14.32 5.67 -4.60
N SER A 151 15.52 5.23 -4.21
CA SER A 151 16.27 4.17 -4.89
C SER A 151 15.79 2.76 -4.55
N LYS A 152 15.04 2.59 -3.45
CA LYS A 152 14.48 1.32 -2.94
C LYS A 152 13.01 1.16 -3.32
N LEU A 153 12.75 1.07 -4.62
CA LEU A 153 11.42 0.87 -5.19
C LEU A 153 11.39 -0.45 -5.98
N GLN A 154 10.48 -1.36 -5.62
CA GLN A 154 10.19 -2.53 -6.45
C GLN A 154 9.29 -2.14 -7.61
N LEU A 155 9.68 -2.47 -8.83
CA LEU A 155 8.84 -2.30 -10.00
C LEU A 155 8.22 -3.65 -10.41
N PHE A 156 6.91 -3.66 -10.62
CA PHE A 156 6.21 -4.74 -11.31
C PHE A 156 5.86 -4.27 -12.72
N ASP A 157 6.48 -4.89 -13.71
CA ASP A 157 6.17 -4.61 -15.10
C ASP A 157 4.89 -5.33 -15.52
N ALA A 158 3.85 -4.55 -15.77
CA ALA A 158 2.55 -5.01 -16.24
C ALA A 158 2.21 -4.38 -17.60
N ARG A 159 3.21 -3.95 -18.39
CA ARG A 159 2.99 -3.36 -19.73
C ARG A 159 2.38 -4.33 -20.73
N HIS A 160 2.52 -5.63 -20.49
CA HIS A 160 1.91 -6.70 -21.28
C HIS A 160 0.47 -7.06 -20.86
N CYS A 161 -0.07 -6.37 -19.85
CA CYS A 161 -1.44 -6.54 -19.39
C CYS A 161 -2.46 -6.15 -20.48
N ASN A 162 -3.51 -6.94 -20.67
CA ASN A 162 -4.51 -6.71 -21.73
C ASN A 162 -5.94 -6.50 -21.20
N THR A 163 -6.27 -7.02 -20.01
CA THR A 163 -7.63 -6.98 -19.47
C THR A 163 -7.70 -6.35 -18.09
N ALA A 164 -8.87 -5.87 -17.68
CA ALA A 164 -9.09 -5.37 -16.32
C ALA A 164 -8.87 -6.46 -15.26
N SER A 165 -9.15 -7.72 -15.62
CA SER A 165 -8.90 -8.90 -14.80
C SER A 165 -7.40 -9.17 -14.57
N ASP A 166 -6.58 -8.99 -15.60
CA ASP A 166 -5.12 -9.05 -15.46
C ASP A 166 -4.64 -7.93 -14.53
N MET A 167 -5.16 -6.70 -14.71
CA MET A 167 -4.85 -5.58 -13.82
C MET A 167 -5.14 -5.90 -12.37
N PHE A 168 -6.32 -6.49 -12.09
CA PHE A 168 -6.70 -6.89 -10.74
C PHE A 168 -5.73 -7.89 -10.14
N THR A 169 -5.25 -8.86 -10.93
CA THR A 169 -4.26 -9.85 -10.50
C THR A 169 -2.92 -9.17 -10.14
N TYR A 170 -2.44 -8.26 -10.98
CA TYR A 170 -1.23 -7.48 -10.70
C TYR A 170 -1.38 -6.61 -9.45
N ILE A 171 -2.54 -5.98 -9.25
CA ILE A 171 -2.84 -5.17 -8.06
C ILE A 171 -2.86 -6.03 -6.79
N CYS A 172 -3.47 -7.22 -6.82
CA CYS A 172 -3.45 -8.14 -5.68
C CYS A 172 -2.02 -8.56 -5.31
N ASN A 173 -1.19 -8.85 -6.32
CA ASN A 173 0.22 -9.18 -6.11
C ASN A 173 1.01 -7.99 -5.55
N HIS A 174 0.74 -6.78 -6.03
CA HIS A 174 1.30 -5.55 -5.50
C HIS A 174 0.95 -5.38 -4.02
N ILE A 175 -0.33 -5.44 -3.65
CA ILE A 175 -0.78 -5.26 -2.26
C ILE A 175 -0.15 -6.32 -1.36
N LYS A 176 -0.13 -7.58 -1.78
CA LYS A 176 0.51 -8.67 -1.03
C LYS A 176 2.00 -8.43 -0.81
N TYR A 177 2.71 -8.02 -1.86
CA TYR A 177 4.14 -7.71 -1.80
C TYR A 177 4.40 -6.51 -0.88
N ALA A 178 3.66 -5.42 -1.07
CA ALA A 178 3.79 -4.18 -0.33
C ALA A 178 3.49 -4.38 1.16
N THR A 179 2.41 -5.11 1.48
CA THR A 179 1.96 -5.35 2.86
C THR A 179 3.00 -6.14 3.66
N ASN A 180 3.57 -7.20 3.08
CA ASN A 180 4.66 -8.00 3.67
C ASN A 180 4.48 -8.28 5.19
N ARG A 181 3.26 -8.64 5.58
CA ARG A 181 2.88 -8.93 6.98
C ARG A 181 3.20 -7.80 7.97
N GLY A 182 3.06 -6.54 7.56
CA GLY A 182 3.31 -5.35 8.36
C GLY A 182 4.66 -4.68 8.06
N ASN A 183 5.66 -5.40 7.55
CA ASN A 183 6.94 -4.79 7.17
C ASN A 183 6.86 -4.16 5.77
N ILE A 184 6.19 -3.01 5.68
CA ILE A 184 5.77 -2.39 4.42
C ILE A 184 6.95 -2.15 3.48
N ARG A 185 6.77 -2.52 2.21
CA ARG A 185 7.75 -2.31 1.13
C ARG A 185 7.18 -1.38 0.07
N SER A 186 7.99 -0.42 -0.38
CA SER A 186 7.61 0.45 -1.48
C SER A 186 7.63 -0.31 -2.82
N ALA A 187 6.53 -0.21 -3.56
CA ALA A 187 6.40 -0.80 -4.87
C ALA A 187 5.63 0.12 -5.83
N ILE A 188 5.81 -0.12 -7.13
CA ILE A 188 5.01 0.45 -8.21
C ILE A 188 4.66 -0.67 -9.20
N THR A 189 3.43 -0.68 -9.70
CA THR A 189 3.04 -1.52 -10.83
C THR A 189 2.77 -0.62 -12.02
N VAL A 190 3.49 -0.80 -13.12
CA VAL A 190 3.33 0.03 -14.32
C VAL A 190 2.57 -0.76 -15.38
N PHE A 191 1.35 -0.30 -15.71
CA PHE A 191 0.54 -0.89 -16.77
C PHE A 191 0.94 -0.33 -18.14
N ARG A 192 0.19 -0.71 -19.18
CA ARG A 192 0.45 -0.29 -20.55
C ARG A 192 0.43 1.24 -20.69
N GLN A 193 1.37 1.78 -21.48
CA GLN A 193 1.42 3.20 -21.82
C GLN A 193 0.22 3.61 -22.69
N ARG A 194 -0.16 4.88 -22.60
CA ARG A 194 -1.11 5.52 -23.52
C ARG A 194 -0.57 5.48 -24.95
N MET A 195 -1.44 5.18 -25.90
CA MET A 195 -1.13 5.13 -27.33
C MET A 195 -1.86 6.25 -28.09
N ASP A 196 -3.18 6.19 -28.12
CA ASP A 196 -4.06 7.10 -28.88
C ASP A 196 -4.95 7.98 -27.99
N GLY A 197 -4.91 7.77 -26.66
CA GLY A 197 -5.75 8.46 -25.69
C GLY A 197 -7.18 7.93 -25.57
N GLN A 198 -7.56 6.92 -26.35
CA GLN A 198 -8.88 6.29 -26.29
C GLN A 198 -8.84 4.96 -25.52
N HIS A 199 -7.70 4.27 -25.56
CA HIS A 199 -7.51 2.95 -24.96
C HIS A 199 -6.63 3.00 -23.70
N ASP A 200 -6.86 4.00 -22.86
CA ASP A 200 -6.12 4.18 -21.61
C ASP A 200 -6.45 3.09 -20.59
N PHE A 201 -5.39 2.52 -19.99
CA PHE A 201 -5.49 1.75 -18.77
C PHE A 201 -5.63 2.72 -17.59
N ARG A 202 -6.65 2.58 -16.75
CA ARG A 202 -6.91 3.43 -15.58
C ARG A 202 -7.34 2.60 -14.38
N VAL A 203 -6.78 2.92 -13.21
CA VAL A 203 -7.42 2.60 -11.93
C VAL A 203 -8.25 3.82 -11.54
N TRP A 204 -9.57 3.65 -11.40
CA TRP A 204 -10.46 4.79 -11.11
C TRP A 204 -10.34 5.23 -9.65
N ASN A 205 -10.06 4.29 -8.75
CA ASN A 205 -9.83 4.59 -7.34
C ASN A 205 -8.66 5.58 -7.16
N SER A 206 -8.77 6.51 -6.22
CA SER A 206 -7.65 7.39 -5.85
C SER A 206 -6.51 6.63 -5.17
N GLN A 207 -6.85 5.61 -4.37
CA GLN A 207 -5.92 4.71 -3.71
C GLN A 207 -6.36 3.24 -3.92
N LEU A 208 -5.42 2.29 -3.84
CA LEU A 208 -5.76 0.87 -3.93
C LEU A 208 -6.59 0.37 -2.75
N ILE A 209 -6.49 1.00 -1.58
CA ILE A 209 -7.30 0.69 -0.41
C ILE A 209 -7.84 2.01 0.12
N SER A 210 -9.16 2.06 0.33
CA SER A 210 -9.87 3.21 0.89
C SER A 210 -11.20 2.73 1.45
N TYR A 211 -11.73 3.45 2.44
CA TYR A 211 -13.05 3.15 2.99
C TYR A 211 -14.15 3.91 2.26
N ALA A 212 -15.31 3.28 2.16
CA ALA A 212 -16.50 3.87 1.55
C ALA A 212 -17.13 4.96 2.43
N GLY A 213 -17.92 5.83 1.80
CA GLY A 213 -18.72 6.86 2.44
C GLY A 213 -20.18 6.81 1.99
N TYR A 214 -21.12 6.80 2.94
CA TYR A 214 -22.55 6.66 2.67
C TYR A 214 -23.33 7.82 3.26
N ARG A 215 -23.93 8.64 2.39
CA ARG A 215 -24.91 9.65 2.80
C ARG A 215 -26.12 8.97 3.44
N GLN A 216 -26.52 9.49 4.59
CA GLN A 216 -27.69 9.03 5.34
C GLN A 216 -28.91 9.92 5.06
N PRO A 217 -30.14 9.44 5.31
CA PRO A 217 -31.36 10.23 5.11
C PRO A 217 -31.42 11.53 5.93
N ASP A 218 -30.76 11.57 7.09
CA ASP A 218 -30.70 12.74 7.98
C ASP A 218 -29.62 13.76 7.58
N GLY A 219 -28.91 13.50 6.47
CA GLY A 219 -27.83 14.34 5.96
C GLY A 219 -26.45 14.03 6.53
N SER A 220 -26.34 13.16 7.55
CA SER A 220 -25.07 12.68 8.06
C SER A 220 -24.38 11.74 7.05
N VAL A 221 -23.11 11.41 7.31
CA VAL A 221 -22.34 10.46 6.49
C VAL A 221 -21.78 9.36 7.39
N LEU A 222 -22.05 8.11 7.01
CA LEU A 222 -21.40 6.93 7.59
C LEU A 222 -20.16 6.58 6.79
N GLY A 223 -19.05 6.27 7.46
CA GLY A 223 -17.78 5.97 6.79
C GLY A 223 -17.02 7.24 6.44
N ASP A 224 -16.31 7.26 5.32
CA ASP A 224 -15.43 8.36 4.92
C ASP A 224 -16.11 9.37 3.96
N PRO A 225 -16.39 10.61 4.39
CA PRO A 225 -17.06 11.60 3.55
C PRO A 225 -16.33 11.97 2.26
N ALA A 226 -14.99 11.84 2.21
CA ALA A 226 -14.24 12.13 0.99
C ALA A 226 -14.56 11.16 -0.16
N TYR A 227 -15.12 9.99 0.15
CA TYR A 227 -15.39 8.93 -0.82
C TYR A 227 -16.87 8.77 -1.18
N VAL A 228 -17.76 9.66 -0.75
CA VAL A 228 -19.21 9.54 -1.03
C VAL A 228 -19.50 9.45 -2.54
N GLU A 229 -18.99 10.38 -3.34
CA GLU A 229 -19.22 10.40 -4.80
C GLU A 229 -18.74 9.09 -5.47
N PHE A 230 -17.56 8.62 -5.09
CA PHE A 230 -16.99 7.40 -5.66
C PHE A 230 -17.69 6.13 -5.14
N THR A 231 -18.18 6.15 -3.91
CA THR A 231 -18.99 5.07 -3.32
C THR A 231 -20.31 4.94 -4.06
N GLU A 232 -21.00 6.05 -4.32
CA GLU A 232 -22.23 6.09 -5.11
C GLU A 232 -22.00 5.53 -6.52
N LEU A 233 -20.89 5.89 -7.16
CA LEU A 233 -20.47 5.31 -8.44
C LEU A 233 -20.25 3.79 -8.37
N CYS A 234 -19.62 3.28 -7.31
CA CYS A 234 -19.43 1.84 -7.13
C CYS A 234 -20.79 1.12 -7.00
N VAL A 235 -21.75 1.71 -6.27
CA VAL A 235 -23.12 1.19 -6.15
C VAL A 235 -23.86 1.23 -7.49
N GLU A 236 -23.73 2.32 -8.26
CA GLU A 236 -24.26 2.42 -9.64
C GLU A 236 -23.71 1.33 -10.56
N LEU A 237 -22.44 0.95 -10.39
CA LEU A 237 -21.77 -0.14 -11.11
C LEU A 237 -22.12 -1.54 -10.58
N GLY A 238 -22.98 -1.65 -9.57
CA GLY A 238 -23.52 -2.91 -9.06
C GLY A 238 -22.88 -3.43 -7.78
N TRP A 239 -22.02 -2.66 -7.10
CA TRP A 239 -21.52 -3.03 -5.79
C TRP A 239 -22.63 -3.05 -4.75
N GLN A 240 -22.64 -4.08 -3.90
CA GLN A 240 -23.57 -4.23 -2.78
C GLN A 240 -22.81 -3.98 -1.47
N PRO A 241 -22.84 -2.75 -0.94
CA PRO A 241 -22.07 -2.39 0.25
C PRO A 241 -22.63 -3.06 1.52
N PRO A 242 -21.76 -3.49 2.46
CA PRO A 242 -22.18 -3.91 3.79
C PRO A 242 -22.80 -2.77 4.63
N ARG A 243 -22.41 -1.53 4.33
CA ARG A 243 -22.81 -0.28 5.01
C ARG A 243 -22.35 -0.20 6.47
N THR A 244 -21.08 -0.48 6.70
CA THR A 244 -20.39 -0.21 7.97
C THR A 244 -19.47 1.02 7.88
N ARG A 245 -18.90 1.45 9.01
CA ARG A 245 -17.99 2.60 9.07
C ARG A 245 -16.67 2.39 8.32
N PHE A 246 -16.24 1.13 8.13
CA PHE A 246 -14.94 0.79 7.57
C PHE A 246 -15.08 -0.28 6.49
N ASP A 247 -15.97 -0.04 5.52
CA ASP A 247 -16.10 -0.92 4.36
C ASP A 247 -15.04 -0.58 3.32
N VAL A 248 -14.19 -1.55 2.97
CA VAL A 248 -13.19 -1.39 1.91
C VAL A 248 -13.90 -1.27 0.56
N LEU A 249 -13.59 -0.20 -0.18
CA LEU A 249 -14.11 0.01 -1.53
C LEU A 249 -13.62 -1.07 -2.51
N PRO A 250 -14.45 -1.49 -3.49
CA PRO A 250 -13.99 -2.35 -4.57
C PRO A 250 -13.07 -1.57 -5.52
N MET A 251 -12.27 -2.29 -6.29
CA MET A 251 -11.47 -1.75 -7.38
C MET A 251 -12.33 -1.55 -8.62
N VAL A 252 -12.27 -0.37 -9.21
CA VAL A 252 -12.90 -0.04 -10.50
C VAL A 252 -11.78 0.14 -11.52
N LEU A 253 -11.62 -0.86 -12.39
CA LEU A 253 -10.48 -1.00 -13.28
C LEU A 253 -10.90 -0.90 -14.73
N GLN A 254 -10.22 -0.04 -15.47
CA GLN A 254 -10.38 0.14 -16.90
C GLN A 254 -9.10 -0.34 -17.58
N GLY A 255 -9.18 -1.44 -18.32
CA GLY A 255 -8.08 -1.91 -19.15
C GLY A 255 -8.20 -1.34 -20.56
N ASN A 256 -8.93 -2.05 -21.42
CA ASN A 256 -9.23 -1.64 -22.78
C ASN A 256 -10.75 -1.70 -23.02
N GLY A 257 -11.48 -0.64 -22.65
CA GLY A 257 -12.94 -0.56 -22.77
C GLY A 257 -13.63 -0.01 -21.53
N GLU A 258 -14.81 -0.56 -21.20
CA GLU A 258 -15.61 -0.17 -20.04
C GLU A 258 -14.95 -0.55 -18.70
N PRO A 259 -15.18 0.22 -17.62
CA PRO A 259 -14.67 -0.12 -16.30
C PRO A 259 -15.35 -1.38 -15.74
N GLU A 260 -14.58 -2.21 -15.04
CA GLU A 260 -15.04 -3.42 -14.36
C GLU A 260 -14.78 -3.34 -12.86
N LEU A 261 -15.67 -3.93 -12.06
CA LEU A 261 -15.63 -3.88 -10.60
C LEU A 261 -15.10 -5.18 -10.01
N PHE A 262 -14.12 -5.08 -9.11
CA PHE A 262 -13.49 -6.21 -8.43
C PHE A 262 -13.43 -5.99 -6.91
N VAL A 263 -13.91 -6.95 -6.13
CA VAL A 263 -13.80 -6.90 -4.67
C VAL A 263 -12.43 -7.42 -4.25
N LEU A 264 -11.68 -6.63 -3.47
CA LEU A 264 -10.39 -7.06 -2.93
C LEU A 264 -10.58 -8.24 -1.95
N PRO A 265 -9.75 -9.28 -2.02
CA PRO A 265 -9.74 -10.34 -1.02
C PRO A 265 -9.41 -9.76 0.36
N PRO A 266 -10.25 -9.94 1.39
CA PRO A 266 -10.04 -9.35 2.71
C PRO A 266 -8.69 -9.69 3.35
N GLU A 267 -8.14 -10.87 3.06
CA GLU A 267 -6.84 -11.32 3.56
C GLU A 267 -5.64 -10.54 3.03
N LEU A 268 -5.83 -9.76 1.96
CA LEU A 268 -4.80 -8.84 1.43
C LEU A 268 -4.84 -7.48 2.12
N VAL A 269 -5.93 -7.14 2.81
CA VAL A 269 -6.11 -5.84 3.45
C VAL A 269 -5.71 -5.96 4.91
N LEU A 270 -4.47 -5.57 5.22
CA LEU A 270 -4.02 -5.44 6.60
C LEU A 270 -4.59 -4.14 7.20
N GLU A 271 -5.40 -4.25 8.24
CA GLU A 271 -5.90 -3.13 9.04
C GLU A 271 -5.24 -3.12 10.42
N VAL A 272 -5.04 -1.92 10.97
CA VAL A 272 -4.53 -1.69 12.32
C VAL A 272 -5.65 -1.11 13.18
N PRO A 273 -6.13 -1.83 14.21
CA PRO A 273 -7.07 -1.27 15.19
C PRO A 273 -6.36 -0.25 16.08
N ILE A 274 -6.98 0.92 16.24
CA ILE A 274 -6.36 2.04 16.93
C ILE A 274 -6.68 1.97 18.43
N ARG A 275 -5.61 2.03 19.23
CA ARG A 275 -5.60 1.97 20.69
C ARG A 275 -4.59 2.96 21.26
N HIS A 276 -4.90 3.52 22.42
CA HIS A 276 -4.02 4.47 23.10
C HIS A 276 -3.17 3.76 24.17
N PRO A 277 -1.89 4.13 24.37
CA PRO A 277 -1.06 3.53 25.42
C PRO A 277 -1.50 3.88 26.86
N LYS A 278 -2.27 4.96 27.02
CA LYS A 278 -2.70 5.50 28.33
C LYS A 278 -4.22 5.50 28.55
N TYR A 279 -5.02 5.55 27.47
CA TYR A 279 -6.46 5.75 27.56
C TYR A 279 -7.17 4.52 27.05
N ASP A 280 -7.56 3.64 27.97
CA ASP A 280 -8.18 2.35 27.62
C ASP A 280 -9.47 2.52 26.80
N TRP A 281 -10.23 3.59 27.04
CA TRP A 281 -11.48 3.89 26.33
C TRP A 281 -11.29 4.13 24.83
N PHE A 282 -10.06 4.33 24.33
CA PHE A 282 -9.81 4.62 22.92
C PHE A 282 -10.21 3.44 22.03
N VAL A 283 -10.06 2.20 22.51
CA VAL A 283 -10.47 0.99 21.78
C VAL A 283 -11.98 0.96 21.52
N ASP A 284 -12.78 1.53 22.43
CA ASP A 284 -14.24 1.56 22.33
C ASP A 284 -14.73 2.50 21.22
N MET A 285 -13.86 3.36 20.68
CA MET A 285 -14.18 4.17 19.51
C MET A 285 -14.24 3.34 18.21
N GLY A 286 -13.72 2.11 18.24
CA GLY A 286 -13.74 1.18 17.11
C GLY A 286 -12.97 1.68 15.88
N LEU A 287 -12.01 2.58 16.08
CA LEU A 287 -11.21 3.15 14.98
C LEU A 287 -10.22 2.11 14.46
N ARG A 288 -10.03 2.10 13.14
CA ARG A 288 -9.02 1.29 12.46
C ARG A 288 -8.61 1.97 11.16
N TRP A 289 -7.42 1.66 10.68
CA TRP A 289 -6.94 2.15 9.39
C TRP A 289 -6.13 1.10 8.65
N TYR A 290 -6.15 1.13 7.32
CA TYR A 290 -5.40 0.17 6.50
C TYR A 290 -3.90 0.50 6.51
N ALA A 291 -3.05 -0.52 6.40
CA ALA A 291 -1.61 -0.39 6.60
C ALA A 291 -0.85 0.20 5.41
N VAL A 292 -1.36 0.06 4.19
CA VAL A 292 -0.63 0.39 2.95
C VAL A 292 -1.25 1.63 2.27
N PRO A 293 -0.56 2.79 2.27
CA PRO A 293 -0.96 3.96 1.47
C PRO A 293 -0.50 3.77 0.03
N ALA A 294 -1.41 3.38 -0.86
CA ALA A 294 -1.10 3.13 -2.26
C ALA A 294 -1.89 4.07 -3.18
N VAL A 295 -1.25 5.12 -3.70
CA VAL A 295 -1.84 6.05 -4.67
C VAL A 295 -2.05 5.32 -6.00
N ALA A 296 -3.22 5.47 -6.62
CA ALA A 296 -3.62 4.70 -7.79
C ALA A 296 -4.07 5.52 -9.00
N ASN A 297 -4.39 6.80 -8.83
CA ASN A 297 -4.97 7.64 -9.89
C ASN A 297 -3.99 8.61 -10.58
N MET A 298 -2.71 8.58 -10.24
CA MET A 298 -1.68 9.39 -10.91
C MET A 298 -1.19 8.70 -12.20
N ALA A 299 -0.66 9.51 -13.12
CA ALA A 299 0.07 9.04 -14.29
C ALA A 299 1.58 9.17 -14.06
N LEU A 300 2.35 8.27 -14.63
CA LEU A 300 3.81 8.37 -14.72
C LEU A 300 4.19 8.88 -16.11
N GLU A 301 4.95 9.96 -16.19
CA GLU A 301 5.54 10.48 -17.43
C GLU A 301 7.04 10.15 -17.46
N VAL A 302 7.50 9.51 -18.53
CA VAL A 302 8.91 9.13 -18.73
C VAL A 302 9.28 9.29 -20.21
N GLY A 303 10.20 10.20 -20.54
CA GLY A 303 10.69 10.38 -21.91
C GLY A 303 9.59 10.69 -22.91
N GLY A 304 8.54 11.38 -22.44
CA GLY A 304 7.36 11.70 -23.23
C GLY A 304 6.33 10.59 -23.37
N LEU A 305 6.59 9.39 -22.85
CA LEU A 305 5.59 8.35 -22.70
C LEU A 305 4.73 8.61 -21.46
N GLU A 306 3.43 8.32 -21.55
CA GLU A 306 2.46 8.55 -20.49
C GLU A 306 1.87 7.21 -20.04
N PHE A 307 2.11 6.80 -18.80
CA PHE A 307 1.56 5.59 -18.18
C PHE A 307 0.41 5.99 -17.26
N THR A 308 -0.82 5.88 -17.74
CA THR A 308 -2.02 6.43 -17.08
C THR A 308 -2.58 5.56 -15.96
N ALA A 309 -2.07 4.33 -15.81
CA ALA A 309 -2.24 3.48 -14.64
C ALA A 309 -0.87 3.02 -14.13
N CYS A 310 -0.46 3.54 -12.98
CA CYS A 310 0.81 3.18 -12.37
C CYS A 310 0.73 3.18 -10.82
N PRO A 311 -0.16 2.39 -10.18
CA PRO A 311 -0.34 2.46 -8.74
C PRO A 311 0.97 2.18 -8.00
N PHE A 312 1.25 3.00 -6.99
CA PHE A 312 2.46 2.94 -6.18
C PHE A 312 2.19 3.16 -4.70
N ASN A 313 3.02 2.58 -3.84
CA ASN A 313 2.93 2.73 -2.41
C ASN A 313 4.27 3.05 -1.75
N GLY A 314 4.17 3.70 -0.59
CA GLY A 314 5.21 3.73 0.44
C GLY A 314 4.66 3.16 1.74
N TRP A 315 5.01 3.77 2.86
CA TRP A 315 4.37 3.57 4.16
C TRP A 315 3.91 4.92 4.72
N TYR A 316 3.00 4.87 5.68
CA TYR A 316 2.39 6.06 6.25
C TYR A 316 3.38 6.88 7.09
N MET A 317 3.26 8.20 7.00
CA MET A 317 3.59 9.13 8.07
C MET A 317 2.36 9.27 9.00
N GLY A 318 2.56 9.19 10.32
CA GLY A 318 1.45 9.11 11.28
C GLY A 318 0.38 10.21 11.17
N THR A 319 0.79 11.43 10.80
CA THR A 319 -0.10 12.59 10.65
C THR A 319 -1.02 12.52 9.44
N GLU A 320 -0.75 11.66 8.46
CA GLU A 320 -1.71 11.36 7.38
C GLU A 320 -2.99 10.76 7.98
N ILE A 321 -2.84 9.79 8.89
CA ILE A 321 -3.96 9.11 9.53
C ILE A 321 -4.50 9.96 10.70
N GLY A 322 -3.65 10.26 11.68
CA GLY A 322 -4.06 10.83 12.94
C GLY A 322 -4.64 12.24 12.82
N LEU A 323 -4.19 13.01 11.82
CA LEU A 323 -4.66 14.37 11.57
C LEU A 323 -5.58 14.41 10.36
N ARG A 324 -5.12 14.04 9.17
CA ARG A 324 -5.94 14.25 7.96
C ARG A 324 -7.12 13.29 7.90
N ASP A 325 -6.90 11.99 8.08
CA ASP A 325 -7.99 11.01 7.98
C ASP A 325 -8.96 11.08 9.17
N PHE A 326 -8.45 11.28 10.39
CA PHE A 326 -9.26 11.27 11.61
C PHE A 326 -9.80 12.64 12.03
N CYS A 327 -9.07 13.73 11.83
CA CYS A 327 -9.45 15.04 12.39
C CYS A 327 -10.02 16.03 11.36
N ASP A 328 -9.75 15.90 10.06
CA ASP A 328 -10.33 16.82 9.07
C ASP A 328 -11.87 16.74 9.12
N THR A 329 -12.51 17.91 9.08
CA THR A 329 -13.99 18.03 9.13
C THR A 329 -14.69 17.42 7.92
N GLY A 330 -14.00 17.34 6.78
CA GLY A 330 -14.45 16.64 5.57
C GLY A 330 -14.10 15.15 5.54
N ARG A 331 -13.61 14.58 6.65
CA ARG A 331 -13.19 13.18 6.80
C ARG A 331 -13.92 12.55 8.00
N LEU A 332 -13.26 11.69 8.79
CA LEU A 332 -13.94 11.00 9.91
C LEU A 332 -14.29 11.94 11.09
N ASN A 333 -13.64 13.12 11.17
CA ASN A 333 -13.95 14.20 12.11
C ASN A 333 -14.16 13.75 13.59
N VAL A 334 -13.28 12.89 14.10
CA VAL A 334 -13.42 12.29 15.44
C VAL A 334 -12.90 13.18 16.58
N ILE A 335 -12.29 14.32 16.25
CA ILE A 335 -11.52 15.15 17.19
C ILE A 335 -12.38 15.65 18.37
N GLN A 336 -13.65 16.00 18.13
CA GLN A 336 -14.54 16.48 19.19
C GLN A 336 -14.92 15.36 20.17
N ASP A 337 -15.15 14.14 19.67
CA ASP A 337 -15.46 12.99 20.52
C ASP A 337 -14.27 12.62 21.41
N VAL A 338 -13.06 12.68 20.84
CA VAL A 338 -11.81 12.49 21.60
C VAL A 338 -11.66 13.57 22.67
N GLY A 339 -11.86 14.85 22.31
CA GLY A 339 -11.76 15.97 23.27
C GLY A 339 -12.73 15.81 24.46
N LYS A 340 -13.97 15.37 24.22
CA LYS A 340 -14.94 15.07 25.27
C LYS A 340 -14.50 13.92 26.17
N ARG A 341 -13.99 12.82 25.59
CA ARG A 341 -13.52 11.65 26.35
C ARG A 341 -12.24 11.92 27.15
N LEU A 342 -11.44 12.91 26.72
CA LEU A 342 -10.31 13.44 27.48
C LEU A 342 -10.74 14.39 28.62
N GLY A 343 -12.03 14.75 28.71
CA GLY A 343 -12.52 15.69 29.72
C GLY A 343 -12.16 17.16 29.45
N LEU A 344 -11.91 17.51 28.18
CA LEU A 344 -11.52 18.87 27.79
C LEU A 344 -12.74 19.77 27.55
N ASP A 345 -12.56 21.08 27.72
CA ASP A 345 -13.60 22.08 27.40
C ASP A 345 -13.72 22.27 25.88
N THR A 346 -14.47 21.38 25.24
CA THR A 346 -14.69 21.40 23.78
C THR A 346 -15.55 22.58 23.29
N GLY A 347 -16.14 23.37 24.21
CA GLY A 347 -16.89 24.58 23.89
C GLY A 347 -16.01 25.83 23.76
N ASN A 348 -14.81 25.80 24.34
CA ASN A 348 -13.93 26.96 24.39
C ASN A 348 -12.63 26.74 23.59
N VAL A 349 -12.50 27.40 22.44
CA VAL A 349 -11.33 27.28 21.55
C VAL A 349 -10.03 27.74 22.22
N THR A 350 -10.08 28.68 23.18
CA THR A 350 -8.87 29.18 23.86
C THR A 350 -8.27 28.19 24.86
N SER A 351 -9.00 27.12 25.20
CA SER A 351 -8.46 26.00 26.00
C SER A 351 -7.46 25.14 25.23
N LEU A 352 -7.33 25.33 23.91
CA LEU A 352 -6.49 24.53 23.01
C LEU A 352 -6.84 23.02 23.05
N TRP A 353 -8.11 22.70 23.31
CA TRP A 353 -8.57 21.31 23.40
C TRP A 353 -8.36 20.52 22.10
N LYS A 354 -8.42 21.19 20.94
CA LYS A 354 -8.19 20.55 19.63
C LYS A 354 -6.73 20.11 19.51
N ASP A 355 -5.80 20.96 19.90
CA ASP A 355 -4.36 20.67 19.88
C ASP A 355 -4.03 19.49 20.78
N GLN A 356 -4.55 19.48 22.02
CA GLN A 356 -4.37 18.37 22.95
C GLN A 356 -4.96 17.06 22.41
N ALA A 357 -6.20 17.09 21.90
CA ALA A 357 -6.84 15.91 21.30
C ALA A 357 -6.06 15.39 20.07
N ALA A 358 -5.62 16.29 19.20
CA ALA A 358 -4.86 15.96 17.98
C ALA A 358 -3.54 15.25 18.30
N VAL A 359 -2.83 15.68 19.35
CA VAL A 359 -1.61 15.02 19.83
C VAL A 359 -1.93 13.59 20.30
N GLU A 360 -2.93 13.40 21.16
CA GLU A 360 -3.27 12.08 21.70
C GLU A 360 -3.78 11.11 20.60
N ILE A 361 -4.46 11.62 19.56
CA ILE A 361 -4.85 10.81 18.39
C ILE A 361 -3.61 10.33 17.63
N ASN A 362 -2.61 11.18 17.40
CA ASN A 362 -1.37 10.76 16.72
C ASN A 362 -0.57 9.76 17.56
N ILE A 363 -0.53 9.94 18.88
CA ILE A 363 0.06 8.98 19.81
C ILE A 363 -0.63 7.63 19.66
N ALA A 364 -1.98 7.59 19.63
CA ALA A 364 -2.73 6.35 19.40
C ALA A 364 -2.34 5.67 18.08
N VAL A 365 -2.27 6.42 16.98
CA VAL A 365 -1.93 5.89 15.66
C VAL A 365 -0.53 5.27 15.67
N LEU A 366 0.49 6.02 16.10
CA LEU A 366 1.88 5.54 16.11
C LEU A 366 2.02 4.31 17.02
N HIS A 367 1.47 4.39 18.24
CA HIS A 367 1.50 3.29 19.20
C HIS A 367 0.86 2.01 18.64
N SER A 368 -0.28 2.13 17.96
CA SER A 368 -1.02 0.99 17.42
C SER A 368 -0.23 0.29 16.31
N TYR A 369 0.28 1.06 15.35
CA TYR A 369 1.08 0.53 14.24
C TYR A 369 2.37 -0.11 14.76
N GLN A 370 3.08 0.54 15.68
CA GLN A 370 4.30 -0.01 16.29
C GLN A 370 4.02 -1.29 17.06
N SER A 371 2.96 -1.32 17.86
CA SER A 371 2.58 -2.49 18.66
C SER A 371 2.19 -3.69 17.78
N ASP A 372 1.56 -3.44 16.62
CA ASP A 372 1.21 -4.47 15.64
C ASP A 372 2.35 -4.77 14.64
N LYS A 373 3.53 -4.15 14.83
CA LYS A 373 4.72 -4.31 13.98
C LYS A 373 4.46 -3.95 12.51
N VAL A 374 3.66 -2.92 12.30
CA VAL A 374 3.37 -2.33 10.99
C VAL A 374 4.24 -1.09 10.80
N THR A 375 4.96 -1.02 9.68
CA THR A 375 5.84 0.10 9.36
C THR A 375 5.06 1.41 9.31
N ILE A 376 5.49 2.38 10.13
CA ILE A 376 5.01 3.75 10.14
C ILE A 376 6.18 4.66 10.56
N VAL A 377 6.13 5.93 10.17
CA VAL A 377 7.10 6.93 10.62
C VAL A 377 6.39 8.13 11.26
N ASP A 378 6.95 8.69 12.32
CA ASP A 378 6.47 9.96 12.86
C ASP A 378 6.95 11.15 12.01
N HIS A 379 6.30 12.30 12.17
CA HIS A 379 6.55 13.47 11.34
C HIS A 379 7.85 14.21 11.67
N HIS A 380 8.41 14.06 12.88
CA HIS A 380 9.71 14.64 13.22
C HIS A 380 10.82 13.86 12.52
N THR A 381 10.84 12.53 12.67
CA THR A 381 11.80 11.65 11.99
C THR A 381 11.72 11.80 10.46
N ALA A 382 10.51 11.93 9.91
CA ALA A 382 10.31 12.13 8.47
C ALA A 382 10.90 13.46 7.98
N ALA A 383 10.70 14.56 8.71
CA ALA A 383 11.24 15.87 8.36
C ALA A 383 12.78 15.92 8.45
N GLU A 384 13.37 15.32 9.47
CA GLU A 384 14.83 15.19 9.58
C GLU A 384 15.42 14.36 8.43
N SER A 385 14.79 13.21 8.14
CA SER A 385 15.19 12.36 7.02
C SER A 385 15.07 13.09 5.68
N PHE A 386 14.07 13.95 5.51
CA PHE A 386 13.90 14.76 4.32
C PHE A 386 15.02 15.80 4.15
N LEU A 387 15.41 16.51 5.20
CA LEU A 387 16.55 17.43 5.10
C LEU A 387 17.84 16.69 4.78
N LYS A 388 18.05 15.50 5.35
CA LYS A 388 19.22 14.70 4.97
C LYS A 388 19.20 14.30 3.50
N HIS A 389 18.03 13.94 2.98
CA HIS A 389 17.86 13.72 1.55
C HIS A 389 18.17 14.98 0.75
N MET A 390 17.62 16.13 1.13
CA MET A 390 17.85 17.41 0.46
C MET A 390 19.34 17.74 0.38
N GLU A 391 20.09 17.61 1.47
CA GLU A 391 21.55 17.76 1.48
C GLU A 391 22.24 16.87 0.45
N ASN A 392 21.92 15.57 0.46
CA ASN A 392 22.50 14.60 -0.46
C ASN A 392 22.19 14.95 -1.92
N GLU A 393 20.99 15.47 -2.20
CA GLU A 393 20.56 15.87 -3.54
C GLU A 393 21.27 17.12 -4.04
N TYR A 394 21.49 18.12 -3.17
CA TYR A 394 22.28 19.30 -3.51
C TYR A 394 23.74 18.91 -3.83
N GLN A 395 24.33 17.98 -3.07
CA GLN A 395 25.67 17.48 -3.37
C GLN A 395 25.72 16.64 -4.66
N ALA A 396 24.72 15.79 -4.90
CA ALA A 396 24.73 14.86 -6.01
C ALA A 396 24.37 15.49 -7.37
N ARG A 397 23.45 16.47 -7.37
CA ARG A 397 22.89 17.03 -8.62
C ARG A 397 22.55 18.52 -8.56
N GLY A 398 22.97 19.23 -7.52
CA GLY A 398 22.82 20.69 -7.43
C GLY A 398 21.40 21.19 -7.21
N GLY A 399 20.50 20.36 -6.67
CA GLY A 399 19.15 20.81 -6.31
C GLY A 399 18.20 19.71 -5.89
N CYS A 400 17.09 20.11 -5.26
CA CYS A 400 16.02 19.23 -4.82
C CYS A 400 14.67 19.95 -4.97
N PRO A 401 13.84 19.64 -5.99
CA PRO A 401 12.54 20.28 -6.12
C PRO A 401 11.69 19.94 -4.88
N ALA A 402 11.14 20.94 -4.21
CA ALA A 402 10.36 20.74 -2.99
C ALA A 402 9.24 21.76 -2.87
N ASP A 403 8.04 21.26 -2.57
CA ASP A 403 6.84 22.06 -2.32
C ASP A 403 6.65 22.20 -0.82
N TRP A 404 7.11 23.33 -0.26
CA TRP A 404 7.11 23.59 1.19
C TRP A 404 5.72 23.38 1.82
N VAL A 405 4.64 23.75 1.10
CA VAL A 405 3.24 23.63 1.55
C VAL A 405 2.86 22.17 1.82
N TRP A 406 3.48 21.21 1.13
CA TRP A 406 3.22 19.77 1.27
C TRP A 406 4.28 19.05 2.10
N ILE A 407 5.52 19.53 2.11
CA ILE A 407 6.62 18.92 2.87
C ILE A 407 6.46 19.18 4.37
N VAL A 408 6.00 20.36 4.76
CA VAL A 408 5.81 20.69 6.17
C VAL A 408 4.64 19.90 6.77
N PRO A 409 4.83 19.15 7.86
CA PRO A 409 3.77 18.37 8.48
C PRO A 409 2.58 19.23 8.95
N PRO A 410 1.34 18.69 8.96
CA PRO A 410 0.13 19.45 9.26
C PRO A 410 -0.08 19.78 10.74
N MET A 411 0.82 19.31 11.62
CA MET A 411 0.86 19.67 13.03
C MET A 411 2.31 19.82 13.49
N SER A 412 2.53 20.57 14.57
CA SER A 412 3.86 20.79 15.15
C SER A 412 4.87 21.35 14.14
N SER A 413 4.40 22.07 13.12
CA SER A 413 5.17 22.39 11.90
C SER A 413 6.51 23.07 12.19
N SER A 414 6.51 24.15 12.98
CA SER A 414 7.74 24.89 13.34
C SER A 414 8.63 24.16 14.35
N LEU A 415 8.18 23.03 14.89
CA LEU A 415 8.98 22.10 15.70
C LEU A 415 9.69 21.05 14.82
N THR A 416 9.56 21.17 13.50
CA THR A 416 10.26 20.31 12.54
C THR A 416 11.26 21.14 11.75
N PRO A 417 12.42 20.56 11.37
CA PRO A 417 13.47 21.33 10.71
C PRO A 417 13.09 21.73 9.27
N ALA A 418 12.12 21.04 8.66
CA ALA A 418 11.62 21.36 7.32
C ALA A 418 10.89 22.72 7.26
N PHE A 419 10.28 23.18 8.36
CA PHE A 419 9.62 24.49 8.39
C PHE A 419 10.61 25.64 8.17
N HIS A 420 11.80 25.54 8.76
CA HIS A 420 12.83 26.58 8.72
C HIS A 420 13.67 26.58 7.43
N GLN A 421 13.42 25.63 6.51
CA GLN A 421 14.15 25.49 5.27
C GLN A 421 13.44 26.21 4.12
N GLU A 422 14.10 27.19 3.49
CA GLU A 422 13.64 27.71 2.20
C GLU A 422 13.74 26.62 1.12
N MET A 423 12.70 26.50 0.29
CA MET A 423 12.60 25.47 -0.73
C MET A 423 12.23 26.08 -2.08
N LEU A 424 12.77 25.51 -3.16
CA LEU A 424 12.41 25.90 -4.52
C LEU A 424 11.56 24.80 -5.16
N ASN A 425 10.36 25.17 -5.64
CA ASN A 425 9.43 24.24 -6.28
C ASN A 425 9.51 24.37 -7.80
N TYR A 426 9.83 23.27 -8.49
CA TYR A 426 9.90 23.18 -9.94
C TYR A 426 9.63 21.73 -10.38
N THR A 427 9.18 21.56 -11.62
CA THR A 427 8.88 20.23 -12.17
C THR A 427 9.99 19.76 -13.09
N LEU A 428 10.50 18.56 -12.80
CA LEU A 428 11.45 17.82 -13.64
C LEU A 428 10.73 16.68 -14.36
N SER A 429 11.37 16.08 -15.35
CA SER A 429 10.97 14.80 -15.95
C SER A 429 12.06 13.75 -15.67
N PRO A 430 11.72 12.47 -15.42
CA PRO A 430 10.39 11.88 -15.25
C PRO A 430 9.56 12.44 -14.08
N SER A 431 8.24 12.30 -14.13
CA SER A 431 7.33 12.83 -13.10
C SER A 431 6.07 12.01 -12.86
N PHE A 432 5.52 12.10 -11.65
CA PHE A 432 4.14 11.69 -11.37
C PHE A 432 3.20 12.89 -11.52
N LEU A 433 2.12 12.71 -12.29
CA LEU A 433 1.18 13.76 -12.63
C LEU A 433 -0.24 13.37 -12.21
N TYR A 434 -1.02 14.33 -11.72
CA TYR A 434 -2.44 14.16 -11.49
C TYR A 434 -3.18 13.89 -12.79
N GLN A 435 -4.38 13.33 -12.70
CA GLN A 435 -5.24 13.09 -13.85
C GLN A 435 -6.67 13.50 -13.53
N PRO A 436 -7.45 13.96 -14.52
CA PRO A 436 -8.89 14.08 -14.37
C PRO A 436 -9.51 12.74 -13.96
N ALA A 437 -10.53 12.82 -13.09
CA ALA A 437 -11.29 11.66 -12.68
C ALA A 437 -11.97 11.00 -13.90
N PRO A 438 -11.75 9.71 -14.17
CA PRO A 438 -12.15 9.07 -15.43
C PRO A 438 -13.68 9.00 -15.60
N TRP A 439 -14.46 8.97 -14.51
CA TRP A 439 -15.91 8.96 -14.61
C TRP A 439 -16.51 10.29 -15.11
N LYS A 440 -15.78 11.41 -15.03
CA LYS A 440 -16.27 12.71 -15.52
C LYS A 440 -16.40 12.74 -17.05
N THR A 441 -15.45 12.12 -17.75
CA THR A 441 -15.52 11.95 -19.21
C THR A 441 -16.45 10.80 -19.59
N TRP A 442 -16.47 9.71 -18.81
CA TRP A 442 -17.33 8.56 -19.04
C TRP A 442 -18.84 8.87 -18.91
N LYS A 443 -19.29 9.54 -17.83
CA LYS A 443 -20.72 9.88 -17.63
C LYS A 443 -21.27 10.78 -18.74
N SER A 444 -20.41 11.60 -19.35
CA SER A 444 -20.78 12.45 -20.49
C SER A 444 -21.00 11.64 -21.77
N ALA A 445 -20.31 10.51 -21.93
CA ALA A 445 -20.43 9.61 -23.08
C ALA A 445 -21.53 8.54 -22.91
N ASN A 446 -21.80 8.07 -21.69
CA ASN A 446 -22.62 6.88 -21.42
C ASN A 446 -24.02 7.15 -20.81
N LYS A 447 -24.70 8.22 -21.23
CA LYS A 447 -26.16 8.35 -21.00
C LYS A 447 -26.89 7.20 -21.73
N LYS A 448 -27.17 6.12 -20.99
CA LYS A 448 -27.88 4.86 -21.32
C LYS A 448 -26.96 3.65 -21.57
N LYS A 449 -26.71 2.86 -20.52
CA LYS A 449 -26.66 1.38 -20.58
C LYS A 449 -26.55 0.82 -19.15
N VAL A 450 -27.64 0.25 -18.65
CA VAL A 450 -27.65 -0.54 -17.42
C VAL A 450 -27.04 -1.90 -17.74
N ILE A 451 -25.95 -2.29 -17.07
CA ILE A 451 -25.25 -3.56 -17.31
C ILE A 451 -25.92 -4.67 -16.48
N SER A 452 -26.14 -5.84 -17.10
CA SER A 452 -26.91 -6.95 -16.49
C SER A 452 -26.10 -7.82 -15.52
N PHE A 453 -26.82 -8.35 -14.52
CA PHE A 453 -26.40 -9.28 -13.44
C PHE A 453 -25.52 -10.48 -13.87
N LYS A 454 -25.55 -10.86 -15.16
CA LYS A 454 -24.82 -12.00 -15.69
C LYS A 454 -23.30 -11.82 -15.70
N LYS A 455 -22.80 -10.59 -15.90
CA LYS A 455 -21.35 -10.30 -15.91
C LYS A 455 -20.74 -10.29 -14.50
N LEU A 456 -21.52 -9.88 -13.49
CA LEU A 456 -21.08 -9.84 -12.10
C LEU A 456 -20.81 -11.25 -11.53
N ALA A 457 -21.64 -12.23 -11.90
CA ALA A 457 -21.46 -13.62 -11.49
C ALA A 457 -20.23 -14.31 -12.11
N GLU A 458 -19.78 -13.86 -13.30
CA GLU A 458 -18.58 -14.38 -13.97
C GLU A 458 -17.30 -13.86 -13.32
N ALA A 459 -17.28 -12.59 -12.87
CA ALA A 459 -16.14 -12.01 -12.14
C ALA A 459 -15.92 -12.68 -10.78
N VAL A 460 -16.99 -12.97 -10.03
CA VAL A 460 -16.91 -13.70 -8.74
C VAL A 460 -16.41 -15.14 -8.95
N LYS A 461 -16.86 -15.83 -10.01
CA LYS A 461 -16.35 -17.15 -10.40
C LYS A 461 -14.87 -17.11 -10.79
N PHE A 462 -14.41 -16.02 -11.39
CA PHE A 462 -13.02 -15.87 -11.82
C PHE A 462 -12.07 -15.67 -10.62
N SER A 463 -12.42 -14.82 -9.65
CA SER A 463 -11.63 -14.66 -8.41
C SER A 463 -11.54 -15.97 -7.62
N ALA A 464 -12.64 -16.75 -7.56
CA ALA A 464 -12.64 -18.09 -6.96
C ALA A 464 -11.78 -19.10 -7.76
N LYS A 465 -11.71 -18.98 -9.09
CA LYS A 465 -10.90 -19.83 -9.98
C LYS A 465 -9.40 -19.55 -9.84
N LEU A 466 -8.99 -18.29 -9.68
CA LEU A 466 -7.60 -17.89 -9.45
C LEU A 466 -7.08 -18.38 -8.09
N MET A 467 -7.88 -18.23 -7.02
CA MET A 467 -7.56 -18.84 -5.72
C MET A 467 -7.52 -20.38 -5.83
N GLY A 468 -8.47 -20.97 -6.56
CA GLY A 468 -8.48 -22.42 -6.83
C GLY A 468 -7.24 -22.91 -7.55
N GLN A 469 -6.71 -22.17 -8.53
CA GLN A 469 -5.49 -22.52 -9.27
C GLN A 469 -4.21 -22.35 -8.44
N ALA A 470 -4.15 -21.33 -7.58
CA ALA A 470 -3.05 -21.15 -6.65
C ALA A 470 -3.02 -22.22 -5.54
N MET A 471 -4.20 -22.66 -5.07
CA MET A 471 -4.34 -23.75 -4.09
C MET A 471 -4.14 -25.14 -4.70
N ALA A 472 -4.59 -25.38 -5.94
CA ALA A 472 -4.50 -26.67 -6.63
C ALA A 472 -3.05 -27.13 -6.94
N ARG A 473 -2.08 -26.21 -6.89
CA ARG A 473 -0.65 -26.51 -7.04
C ARG A 473 0.03 -26.99 -5.75
N ARG A 474 -0.64 -26.89 -4.59
CA ARG A 474 -0.09 -27.35 -3.30
C ARG A 474 -0.48 -28.80 -3.03
N VAL A 475 0.42 -29.53 -2.38
CA VAL A 475 0.15 -30.90 -1.91
C VAL A 475 -0.98 -30.88 -0.88
N LYS A 476 -1.95 -31.79 -1.00
CA LYS A 476 -3.10 -31.89 -0.10
C LYS A 476 -2.69 -32.53 1.22
N ALA A 477 -3.01 -31.89 2.33
CA ALA A 477 -2.83 -32.44 3.67
C ALA A 477 -4.19 -32.53 4.37
N THR A 478 -4.48 -33.67 4.99
CA THR A 478 -5.73 -33.88 5.74
C THR A 478 -5.41 -34.19 7.20
N VAL A 479 -5.87 -33.33 8.11
CA VAL A 479 -5.77 -33.53 9.56
C VAL A 479 -7.06 -34.16 10.06
N LEU A 480 -6.98 -35.39 10.54
CA LEU A 480 -8.11 -36.09 11.14
C LEU A 480 -8.00 -36.03 12.66
N TYR A 481 -9.14 -35.85 13.34
CA TYR A 481 -9.18 -35.94 14.79
C TYR A 481 -10.42 -36.68 15.27
N ALA A 482 -10.23 -37.40 16.38
CA ALA A 482 -11.28 -38.02 17.17
C ALA A 482 -11.15 -37.49 18.60
N THR A 483 -12.25 -36.98 19.15
CA THR A 483 -12.27 -36.47 20.52
C THR A 483 -13.69 -36.52 21.08
N GLU A 484 -13.78 -36.93 22.34
CA GLU A 484 -14.98 -36.80 23.17
C GLU A 484 -14.97 -35.47 23.94
N THR A 485 -13.79 -35.06 24.41
CA THR A 485 -13.57 -33.92 25.33
C THR A 485 -13.14 -32.62 24.63
N GLY A 486 -12.93 -32.63 23.32
CA GLY A 486 -12.52 -31.45 22.53
C GLY A 486 -11.01 -31.20 22.46
N LYS A 487 -10.17 -31.88 23.26
CA LYS A 487 -8.71 -31.67 23.27
C LYS A 487 -8.05 -31.97 21.91
N SER A 488 -8.37 -33.12 21.29
CA SER A 488 -7.82 -33.47 19.97
C SER A 488 -8.29 -32.51 18.87
N GLN A 489 -9.47 -31.89 19.02
CA GLN A 489 -9.95 -30.87 18.10
C GLN A 489 -9.09 -29.60 18.16
N ALA A 490 -8.70 -29.18 19.36
CA ALA A 490 -7.82 -28.02 19.54
C ALA A 490 -6.45 -28.28 18.89
N TYR A 491 -5.84 -29.43 19.16
CA TYR A 491 -4.58 -29.82 18.51
C TYR A 491 -4.69 -29.96 16.99
N ALA A 492 -5.80 -30.49 16.47
CA ALA A 492 -6.03 -30.57 15.04
C ALA A 492 -6.13 -29.21 14.35
N LYS A 493 -6.75 -28.21 15.00
CA LYS A 493 -6.78 -26.83 14.49
C LYS A 493 -5.38 -26.24 14.42
N THR A 494 -4.62 -26.35 15.52
CA THR A 494 -3.23 -25.88 15.58
C THR A 494 -2.36 -26.56 14.52
N LEU A 495 -2.52 -27.88 14.34
CA LEU A 495 -1.79 -28.63 13.31
C LEU A 495 -2.18 -28.19 11.89
N CYS A 496 -3.47 -27.93 11.65
CA CYS A 496 -3.94 -27.44 10.36
C CYS A 496 -3.35 -26.06 10.03
N GLU A 497 -3.29 -25.15 11.00
CA GLU A 497 -2.68 -23.82 10.85
C GLU A 497 -1.19 -23.93 10.49
N ILE A 498 -0.47 -24.88 11.10
CA ILE A 498 0.92 -25.18 10.77
C ILE A 498 1.04 -25.64 9.31
N PHE A 499 0.22 -26.61 8.90
CA PHE A 499 0.30 -27.19 7.55
C PHE A 499 -0.13 -26.21 6.44
N LEU A 500 -1.00 -25.23 6.71
CA LEU A 500 -1.39 -24.19 5.73
C LEU A 500 -0.22 -23.34 5.21
N HIS A 501 0.93 -23.36 5.91
CA HIS A 501 2.13 -22.67 5.45
C HIS A 501 2.74 -23.27 4.17
N ALA A 502 2.61 -24.59 3.96
CA ALA A 502 3.21 -25.29 2.81
C ALA A 502 2.19 -26.14 2.00
N PHE A 503 1.08 -26.54 2.61
CA PHE A 503 0.11 -27.50 2.06
C PHE A 503 -1.27 -26.88 1.83
N ASP A 504 -2.10 -27.52 1.00
CA ASP A 504 -3.56 -27.34 1.00
C ASP A 504 -4.13 -28.20 2.15
N ALA A 505 -4.11 -27.63 3.36
CA ALA A 505 -4.44 -28.34 4.58
C ALA A 505 -5.91 -28.16 4.96
N LYS A 506 -6.59 -29.27 5.26
CA LYS A 506 -7.98 -29.30 5.77
C LYS A 506 -8.08 -30.21 6.98
N PHE A 507 -8.98 -29.90 7.91
CA PHE A 507 -9.23 -30.75 9.07
C PHE A 507 -10.69 -31.21 9.15
N TYR A 508 -10.90 -32.44 9.59
CA TYR A 508 -12.25 -33.02 9.71
C TYR A 508 -12.42 -33.79 11.03
N LYS A 509 -13.60 -33.63 11.64
CA LYS A 509 -14.07 -34.54 12.70
C LYS A 509 -14.57 -35.79 12.00
N LYS A 510 -13.78 -36.86 11.99
CA LYS A 510 -14.22 -38.15 11.46
C LYS A 510 -13.85 -39.25 12.43
N VAL A 511 -14.87 -39.72 13.15
CA VAL A 511 -14.92 -41.09 13.65
C VAL A 511 -15.57 -41.90 12.52
N VAL A 512 -15.06 -43.10 12.27
CA VAL A 512 -15.53 -44.10 11.30
C VAL A 512 -14.80 -44.10 9.94
N PHE A 513 -14.05 -45.18 9.79
CA PHE A 513 -13.42 -45.68 8.57
C PHE A 513 -14.45 -45.93 7.46
N LEU A 514 -14.21 -45.39 6.27
CA LEU A 514 -14.62 -46.07 5.03
C LEU A 514 -13.40 -46.86 4.57
N LEU A 515 -13.31 -48.11 5.03
CA LEU A 515 -12.35 -49.12 4.56
C LEU A 515 -12.64 -49.43 3.09
N LYS A 516 -12.15 -48.56 2.21
CA LYS A 516 -11.66 -48.98 0.90
C LYS A 516 -10.17 -49.29 1.08
N PRO A 517 -9.58 -50.23 0.31
CA PRO A 517 -8.13 -50.35 0.28
C PRO A 517 -7.57 -48.97 -0.03
N LEU A 518 -6.76 -48.46 0.89
CA LEU A 518 -6.08 -47.18 0.70
C LEU A 518 -5.15 -47.39 -0.50
N ASN A 519 -5.21 -46.49 -1.48
CA ASN A 519 -4.23 -46.51 -2.57
C ASN A 519 -2.83 -46.47 -1.95
N ALA A 520 -1.87 -47.19 -2.55
CA ALA A 520 -0.49 -47.42 -2.09
C ALA A 520 0.41 -46.15 -2.02
N CYS A 521 -0.16 -45.00 -1.69
CA CYS A 521 0.48 -43.69 -1.70
C CYS A 521 0.04 -42.81 -0.50
N LEU A 522 -0.50 -43.41 0.58
CA LEU A 522 -0.86 -42.67 1.79
C LEU A 522 0.35 -42.51 2.70
N MET A 523 0.86 -41.29 2.79
CA MET A 523 1.85 -40.88 3.79
C MET A 523 1.15 -40.40 5.07
N PHE A 524 1.46 -40.96 6.25
CA PHE A 524 0.74 -40.64 7.49
C PHE A 524 1.64 -40.55 8.74
N SER A 525 1.14 -39.86 9.76
CA SER A 525 1.65 -39.94 11.13
C SER A 525 0.51 -39.70 12.11
N VAL A 526 0.58 -40.32 13.29
CA VAL A 526 -0.47 -40.27 14.32
C VAL A 526 0.07 -39.59 15.57
N PHE A 527 -0.78 -38.79 16.24
CA PHE A 527 -0.53 -38.31 17.59
C PHE A 527 -1.59 -38.88 18.54
N GLY A 528 -1.17 -39.82 19.40
CA GLY A 528 -2.02 -40.48 20.37
C GLY A 528 -2.11 -39.69 21.67
N LEU A 529 -3.32 -39.33 22.09
CA LEU A 529 -3.57 -38.78 23.42
C LEU A 529 -3.98 -39.89 24.39
N GLY A 530 -3.47 -39.84 25.61
CA GLY A 530 -3.87 -40.76 26.67
C GLY A 530 -3.43 -40.27 28.04
N SER A 531 -3.68 -41.08 29.06
CA SER A 531 -3.16 -40.85 30.41
C SER A 531 -2.57 -42.15 30.95
N ARG A 532 -1.33 -42.09 31.46
CA ARG A 532 -0.66 -43.25 32.06
C ARG A 532 -1.30 -43.73 33.38
N ALA A 533 -2.28 -42.97 33.90
CA ALA A 533 -3.11 -43.43 35.01
C ALA A 533 -4.07 -44.57 34.62
N TYR A 534 -4.27 -44.83 33.32
CA TYR A 534 -5.11 -45.92 32.83
C TYR A 534 -4.26 -47.05 32.21
N PRO A 535 -4.71 -48.32 32.26
CA PRO A 535 -3.91 -49.50 31.87
C PRO A 535 -3.44 -49.50 30.41
N HIS A 536 -4.12 -48.77 29.54
CA HIS A 536 -3.88 -48.76 28.10
C HIS A 536 -3.58 -47.35 27.61
N PHE A 537 -2.37 -46.86 27.92
CA PHE A 537 -1.92 -45.53 27.51
C PHE A 537 -1.96 -45.36 25.99
N ALA A 538 -2.61 -44.28 25.52
CA ALA A 538 -2.73 -43.89 24.10
C ALA A 538 -3.21 -45.00 23.14
N ALA A 539 -3.89 -46.04 23.66
CA ALA A 539 -4.17 -47.27 22.90
C ALA A 539 -4.97 -47.05 21.62
N PHE A 540 -5.89 -46.07 21.61
CA PHE A 540 -6.60 -45.70 20.38
C PHE A 540 -5.65 -45.15 19.30
N GLY A 541 -4.68 -44.30 19.68
CA GLY A 541 -3.67 -43.80 18.76
C GLY A 541 -2.80 -44.92 18.20
N HIS A 542 -2.38 -45.86 19.05
CA HIS A 542 -1.62 -47.05 18.62
C HIS A 542 -2.41 -47.94 17.67
N ALA A 543 -3.69 -48.17 17.94
CA ALA A 543 -4.56 -48.96 17.08
C ALA A 543 -4.72 -48.31 15.68
N VAL A 544 -4.91 -46.98 15.63
CA VAL A 544 -5.01 -46.24 14.37
C VAL A 544 -3.69 -46.26 13.60
N ASP A 545 -2.55 -46.06 14.28
CA ASP A 545 -1.23 -46.10 13.64
C ASP A 545 -0.92 -47.48 13.04
N ALA A 546 -1.17 -48.56 13.79
CA ALA A 546 -1.01 -49.93 13.32
C ALA A 546 -1.90 -50.21 12.11
N LEU A 547 -3.19 -49.89 12.21
CA LEU A 547 -4.16 -50.14 11.15
C LEU A 547 -3.86 -49.37 9.86
N LEU A 548 -3.40 -48.12 9.93
CA LEU A 548 -2.98 -47.37 8.74
C LEU A 548 -1.75 -48.00 8.08
N GLY A 549 -0.84 -48.57 8.86
CA GLY A 549 0.29 -49.35 8.35
C GLY A 549 -0.15 -50.65 7.68
N ASP A 550 -1.03 -51.43 8.32
CA ASP A 550 -1.54 -52.71 7.81
C ASP A 550 -2.35 -52.53 6.52
N LEU A 551 -2.98 -51.35 6.35
CA LEU A 551 -3.72 -50.97 5.14
C LEU A 551 -2.82 -50.41 4.02
N GLY A 552 -1.49 -50.46 4.18
CA GLY A 552 -0.52 -50.06 3.16
C GLY A 552 -0.11 -48.59 3.16
N GLY A 553 -0.38 -47.85 4.23
CA GLY A 553 0.15 -46.50 4.43
C GLY A 553 1.63 -46.52 4.84
N GLU A 554 2.37 -45.49 4.43
CA GLU A 554 3.77 -45.29 4.81
C GLU A 554 3.89 -44.18 5.87
N ARG A 555 4.67 -44.44 6.92
CA ARG A 555 4.81 -43.51 8.04
C ARG A 555 5.83 -42.42 7.71
N ILE A 556 5.42 -41.15 7.69
CA ILE A 556 6.35 -40.00 7.56
C ILE A 556 7.11 -39.73 8.86
N LEU A 557 6.49 -40.06 9.99
CA LEU A 557 7.07 -39.88 11.31
C LEU A 557 6.43 -40.90 12.25
N ARG A 558 7.24 -41.46 13.15
CA ARG A 558 6.75 -42.36 14.22
C ARG A 558 5.64 -41.67 15.03
N ILE A 559 4.68 -42.47 15.50
CA ILE A 559 3.61 -42.02 16.39
C ILE A 559 4.17 -41.15 17.53
N GLY A 560 3.56 -39.99 17.75
CA GLY A 560 3.79 -39.18 18.94
C GLY A 560 2.75 -39.48 20.02
N GLU A 561 3.13 -39.37 21.28
CA GLU A 561 2.27 -39.68 22.42
C GLU A 561 2.20 -38.48 23.36
N GLY A 562 0.99 -38.10 23.78
CA GLY A 562 0.76 -37.01 24.72
C GLY A 562 0.09 -37.51 26.00
N ASP A 563 0.87 -37.62 27.08
CA ASP A 563 0.39 -37.99 28.41
C ASP A 563 -0.24 -36.81 29.13
N GLU A 564 -1.53 -36.93 29.47
CA GLU A 564 -2.27 -35.92 30.23
C GLU A 564 -1.60 -35.56 31.56
N LEU A 565 -0.89 -36.49 32.19
CA LEU A 565 -0.17 -36.27 33.45
C LEU A 565 1.30 -35.88 33.25
N GLY A 566 1.81 -35.93 32.02
CA GLY A 566 3.24 -35.90 31.71
C GLY A 566 3.65 -34.92 30.61
N GLY A 567 2.98 -33.75 30.51
CA GLY A 567 3.38 -32.71 29.56
C GLY A 567 2.83 -32.88 28.14
N GLN A 568 1.55 -33.29 28.02
CA GLN A 568 0.84 -33.52 26.76
C GLN A 568 1.04 -32.42 25.69
N GLU A 569 1.01 -31.15 26.08
CA GLU A 569 1.11 -30.02 25.14
C GLU A 569 2.53 -29.85 24.57
N GLU A 570 3.57 -30.07 25.38
CA GLU A 570 4.95 -30.04 24.93
C GLU A 570 5.27 -31.21 23.99
N ALA A 571 4.74 -32.39 24.32
CA ALA A 571 4.82 -33.56 23.45
C ALA A 571 4.14 -33.30 22.09
N PHE A 572 2.96 -32.67 22.09
CA PHE A 572 2.28 -32.28 20.86
C PHE A 572 3.09 -31.27 20.05
N ARG A 573 3.63 -30.22 20.67
CA ARG A 573 4.43 -29.21 19.96
C ARG A 573 5.67 -29.80 19.30
N THR A 574 6.35 -30.68 20.03
CA THR A 574 7.54 -31.38 19.53
C THR A 574 7.20 -32.26 18.34
N TRP A 575 6.13 -33.06 18.46
CA TRP A 575 5.67 -33.91 17.36
C TRP A 575 5.16 -33.08 16.16
N ALA A 576 4.36 -32.04 16.38
CA ALA A 576 3.78 -31.19 15.33
C ALA A 576 4.86 -30.47 14.49
N ARG A 577 5.96 -30.03 15.13
CA ARG A 577 7.11 -29.45 14.42
C ARG A 577 7.82 -30.50 13.58
N ARG A 578 8.07 -31.68 14.14
CA ARG A 578 8.79 -32.78 13.46
C ARG A 578 7.99 -33.34 12.30
N VAL A 579 6.67 -33.50 12.45
CA VAL A 579 5.82 -34.06 11.39
C VAL A 579 5.63 -33.07 10.25
N PHE A 580 5.59 -31.76 10.54
CA PHE A 580 5.58 -30.73 9.50
C PHE A 580 6.89 -30.74 8.70
N GLN A 581 8.04 -30.78 9.37
CA GLN A 581 9.34 -30.87 8.70
C GLN A 581 9.44 -32.14 7.84
N ALA A 582 9.12 -33.30 8.42
CA ALA A 582 9.15 -34.57 7.69
C ALA A 582 8.20 -34.56 6.48
N ALA A 583 7.02 -33.94 6.59
CA ALA A 583 6.12 -33.79 5.45
C ALA A 583 6.70 -32.87 4.37
N CYS A 584 7.30 -31.73 4.75
CA CYS A 584 7.96 -30.84 3.80
C CYS A 584 9.07 -31.54 3.02
N ASP A 585 9.92 -32.31 3.73
CA ASP A 585 11.03 -33.06 3.14
C ASP A 585 10.51 -34.15 2.18
N VAL A 586 9.52 -34.94 2.61
CA VAL A 586 8.92 -36.03 1.83
C VAL A 586 8.24 -35.54 0.56
N PHE A 587 7.57 -34.39 0.63
CA PHE A 587 6.81 -33.83 -0.50
C PHE A 587 7.58 -32.77 -1.30
N CYS A 588 8.85 -32.52 -0.96
CA CYS A 588 9.69 -31.48 -1.57
C CYS A 588 8.97 -30.12 -1.64
N VAL A 589 8.34 -29.72 -0.54
CA VAL A 589 7.66 -28.42 -0.40
C VAL A 589 8.23 -27.65 0.78
N GLY A 590 8.22 -26.32 0.70
CA GLY A 590 8.54 -25.47 1.85
C GLY A 590 9.88 -24.76 1.83
N ASP A 591 10.56 -24.67 0.67
CA ASP A 591 11.82 -23.92 0.51
C ASP A 591 11.73 -22.45 0.94
N ASP A 592 10.53 -21.85 0.91
CA ASP A 592 10.23 -20.48 1.35
C ASP A 592 9.61 -20.39 2.76
N VAL A 593 9.47 -21.52 3.48
CA VAL A 593 8.80 -21.57 4.79
C VAL A 593 9.78 -21.24 5.90
N ASN A 594 9.56 -20.09 6.54
CA ASN A 594 10.30 -19.71 7.73
C ASN A 594 9.84 -20.57 8.94
N MET A 595 10.75 -21.38 9.48
CA MET A 595 10.49 -22.29 10.61
C MET A 595 10.20 -21.57 11.93
N ASP A 596 10.65 -20.32 12.11
CA ASP A 596 10.29 -19.50 13.28
C ASP A 596 8.83 -19.08 13.25
N LYS A 597 8.24 -18.90 12.06
CA LYS A 597 6.79 -18.63 11.92
C LYS A 597 5.95 -19.86 12.27
N VAL A 598 6.41 -21.05 11.88
CA VAL A 598 5.80 -22.32 12.30
C VAL A 598 5.90 -22.50 13.82
N ALA A 599 7.05 -22.17 14.40
CA ALA A 599 7.25 -22.18 15.85
C ALA A 599 6.34 -21.17 16.57
N ASN A 600 6.11 -19.98 16.00
CA ASN A 600 5.20 -18.98 16.57
C ASN A 600 3.71 -19.40 16.53
N SER A 601 3.27 -20.12 15.50
CA SER A 601 1.92 -20.71 15.45
C SER A 601 1.71 -21.75 16.57
N LEU A 602 2.77 -22.45 16.99
CA LEU A 602 2.75 -23.36 18.14
C LEU A 602 2.67 -22.64 19.51
N VAL A 603 3.13 -21.39 19.59
CA VAL A 603 3.17 -20.57 20.83
C VAL A 603 1.91 -19.72 21.02
N ARG A 604 1.23 -19.30 19.94
CA ARG A 604 0.01 -18.46 20.00
C ARG A 604 -1.16 -19.09 20.77
N SER A 605 -1.17 -20.41 20.96
CA SER A 605 -2.16 -21.16 21.75
C SER A 605 -2.21 -20.76 23.24
N GLU A 606 -1.10 -20.26 23.79
CA GLU A 606 -0.94 -20.03 25.24
C GLU A 606 -1.44 -18.67 25.75
N ARG A 607 -1.58 -17.64 24.90
CA ARG A 607 -1.82 -16.25 25.35
C ARG A 607 -3.20 -15.68 25.05
N ALA A 608 -4.12 -16.49 24.53
CA ALA A 608 -5.51 -16.08 24.42
C ALA A 608 -6.21 -16.30 25.76
N TRP A 609 -6.47 -15.21 26.49
CA TRP A 609 -7.36 -15.25 27.65
C TRP A 609 -8.72 -15.81 27.22
N ARG A 610 -9.20 -16.81 27.95
CA ARG A 610 -10.46 -17.51 27.69
C ARG A 610 -11.20 -17.70 29.02
N PRO A 611 -12.41 -17.14 29.19
CA PRO A 611 -13.13 -17.20 30.47
C PRO A 611 -13.33 -18.64 30.97
N ASP A 612 -13.39 -19.59 30.05
CA ASP A 612 -13.55 -21.03 30.25
C ASP A 612 -12.28 -21.77 30.72
N ARG A 613 -11.11 -21.11 30.73
CA ARG A 613 -9.82 -21.72 31.14
C ARG A 613 -9.27 -21.21 32.47
N TYR A 614 -9.90 -20.21 33.09
CA TYR A 614 -9.42 -19.60 34.33
C TYR A 614 -10.56 -19.51 35.35
N ARG A 615 -10.35 -20.04 36.55
CA ARG A 615 -11.32 -19.94 37.66
C ARG A 615 -10.92 -18.75 38.53
N LEU A 616 -11.81 -17.76 38.65
CA LEU A 616 -11.64 -16.67 39.59
C LEU A 616 -11.81 -17.21 41.01
N VAL A 617 -10.82 -16.96 41.88
CA VAL A 617 -10.87 -17.29 43.31
C VAL A 617 -11.03 -15.97 44.06
N PRO A 618 -11.98 -15.84 45.00
CA PRO A 618 -12.07 -14.66 45.86
C PRO A 618 -10.75 -14.48 46.60
N ALA A 619 -10.23 -13.25 46.65
CA ALA A 619 -9.10 -12.95 47.50
C ALA A 619 -9.50 -13.23 48.96
N SER A 620 -8.76 -14.11 49.63
CA SER A 620 -8.88 -14.31 51.08
C SER A 620 -8.47 -13.00 51.77
N GLU A 621 -9.33 -12.50 52.66
CA GLU A 621 -9.07 -11.33 53.51
C GLU A 621 -7.79 -11.45 54.34
#